data_AF-A0A1B6LDK2-F1
#
_entry.id   AF-A0A1B6LDK2-F1
#
_cell.length_a   1.000
_cell.length_b   1.000
_cell.length_c   1.000
_cell.angle_alpha   90.00
_cell.angle_beta   90.00
_cell.angle_gamma   90.00
#
_symmetry.space_group_name_H-M   'P 1'
#
loop_
_entity.id
_entity.type
_entity.pdbx_description
1 polymer ?
#
loop_
_entity_poly.entity_id
_entity_poly.type
_entity_poly.pdbx_seq_one_letter_code
_entity_poly.pdbx_strand_id
1 'polypeptide(L)'
;QFTTDIPPCLPEHALITITTEGNVYFLKIIPKNDSDFFAWMWVLGGKFKAEALKLILTLRTSEVDSPELTFKSAVHSLASTSWADVVNADKGILLKKEIIEATFKNKVVKLQVGVTSKATQ
;
A
#
# COMPACT_ATOMS: atom_id res chain seq x y z
N GLN A 1 -3.67 2.65 14.73
CA GLN A 1 -3.85 3.17 13.36
C GLN A 1 -2.70 4.11 13.07
N PHE A 2 -2.18 4.15 11.84
CA PHE A 2 -1.21 5.17 11.42
C PHE A 2 -1.45 5.56 9.97
N THR A 3 -0.92 6.72 9.56
CA THR A 3 -0.80 7.17 8.17
C THR A 3 0.55 7.86 7.97
N THR A 4 1.16 7.70 6.80
CA THR A 4 2.43 8.32 6.44
C THR A 4 2.49 8.56 4.94
N ASP A 5 3.05 9.69 4.52
CA ASP A 5 3.27 9.99 3.11
C ASP A 5 4.58 9.34 2.65
N ILE A 6 4.53 8.67 1.50
CA ILE A 6 5.68 8.01 0.90
C ILE A 6 6.42 8.99 -0.02
N PRO A 7 7.76 9.04 0.04
CA PRO A 7 8.54 9.89 -0.86
C PRO A 7 8.22 9.61 -2.33
N PRO A 8 8.14 10.63 -3.20
CA PRO A 8 7.78 10.48 -4.60
C PRO A 8 8.85 9.75 -5.44
N CYS A 9 10.06 9.55 -4.91
CA CYS A 9 11.21 9.00 -5.61
C CYS A 9 11.49 7.52 -5.27
N LEU A 10 10.45 6.68 -5.30
CA LEU A 10 10.65 5.25 -5.06
C LEU A 10 11.34 4.59 -6.27
N PRO A 11 12.34 3.72 -6.04
CA PRO A 11 12.86 2.86 -7.10
C PRO A 11 11.78 1.90 -7.59
N GLU A 12 11.89 1.40 -8.83
CA GLU A 12 10.91 0.50 -9.46
C GLU A 12 10.53 -0.68 -8.55
N HIS A 13 11.50 -1.21 -7.81
CA HIS A 13 11.28 -2.26 -6.81
C HIS A 13 11.48 -1.76 -5.37
N ALA A 14 10.57 -0.94 -4.87
CA ALA A 14 10.66 -0.42 -3.51
C ALA A 14 10.28 -1.45 -2.44
N LEU A 15 11.03 -1.46 -1.34
CA LEU A 15 10.63 -2.05 -0.06
C LEU A 15 10.81 -0.97 1.00
N ILE A 16 9.73 -0.61 1.67
CA ILE A 16 9.73 0.45 2.68
C ILE A 16 9.36 -0.19 4.01
N THR A 17 10.27 -0.08 4.97
CA THR A 17 10.00 -0.47 6.34
C THR A 17 9.36 0.70 7.07
N ILE A 18 8.20 0.46 7.66
CA ILE A 18 7.46 1.44 8.45
C ILE A 18 7.39 0.91 9.88
N THR A 19 7.95 1.64 10.83
CA THR A 19 7.93 1.28 12.25
C THR A 19 6.99 2.20 13.00
N THR A 20 6.09 1.62 13.79
CA THR A 20 5.28 2.34 14.79
C THR A 20 5.61 1.80 16.17
N GLU A 21 5.12 2.45 17.22
CA GLU A 21 5.19 1.89 18.57
C GLU A 21 4.55 0.49 18.59
N GLY A 22 5.37 -0.56 18.74
CA GLY A 22 4.96 -1.96 18.82
C GLY A 22 4.80 -2.73 17.51
N ASN A 23 4.98 -2.11 16.34
CA ASN A 23 4.82 -2.82 15.05
C ASN A 23 5.87 -2.44 14.01
N VAL A 24 6.24 -3.42 13.20
CA VAL A 24 7.07 -3.23 12.01
C VAL A 24 6.27 -3.70 10.81
N TYR A 25 6.15 -2.86 9.81
CA TYR A 25 5.47 -3.13 8.56
C TYR A 25 6.46 -3.05 7.40
N PHE A 26 6.18 -3.80 6.34
CA PHE A 26 6.96 -3.79 5.12
C PHE A 26 6.02 -3.54 3.96
N LEU A 27 6.00 -2.32 3.45
CA LEU A 27 5.30 -2.00 2.21
C LEU A 27 6.21 -2.36 1.04
N LYS A 28 5.69 -3.19 0.15
CA LYS A 28 6.39 -3.61 -1.05
C LYS A 28 5.62 -3.14 -2.27
N ILE A 29 6.35 -2.54 -3.21
CA ILE A 29 5.81 -2.01 -4.46
C ILE A 29 6.71 -2.51 -5.59
N ILE A 30 6.11 -3.01 -6.66
CA ILE A 30 6.81 -3.45 -7.86
C ILE A 30 6.06 -3.11 -9.14
N PRO A 31 6.75 -3.00 -10.28
CA PRO A 31 6.09 -2.96 -11.57
C PRO A 31 5.34 -4.28 -11.81
N LYS A 32 4.11 -4.18 -12.29
CA LYS A 32 3.36 -5.31 -12.85
C LYS A 32 3.56 -5.39 -14.38
N ASN A 33 3.71 -4.23 -15.01
CA ASN A 33 4.07 -4.02 -16.41
C ASN A 33 4.73 -2.62 -16.51
N ASP A 34 4.94 -2.10 -17.73
CA ASP A 34 5.60 -0.81 -17.98
C ASP A 34 4.92 0.41 -17.33
N SER A 35 3.68 0.27 -16.89
CA SER A 35 2.86 1.39 -16.40
C SER A 35 2.17 1.16 -15.06
N ASP A 36 1.83 -0.09 -14.74
CA ASP A 36 1.05 -0.44 -13.56
C ASP A 36 1.95 -0.93 -12.43
N PHE A 37 1.56 -0.62 -11.21
CA PHE A 37 2.27 -1.04 -10.01
C PHE A 37 1.42 -1.98 -9.18
N PHE A 38 2.07 -2.98 -8.59
CA PHE A 38 1.45 -3.87 -7.62
C PHE A 38 2.05 -3.62 -6.24
N ALA A 39 1.20 -3.33 -5.27
CA ALA A 39 1.58 -2.94 -3.93
C ALA A 39 0.90 -3.81 -2.87
N TRP A 40 1.62 -4.16 -1.81
CA TRP A 40 1.05 -4.84 -0.66
C TRP A 40 1.90 -4.57 0.58
N MET A 41 1.43 -5.05 1.72
CA MET A 41 2.15 -4.85 2.97
C MET A 41 2.18 -6.12 3.81
N TRP A 42 3.33 -6.37 4.40
CA TRP A 42 3.49 -7.32 5.49
C TRP A 42 3.53 -6.61 6.85
N VAL A 43 3.16 -7.34 7.90
CA VAL A 43 3.49 -7.00 9.29
C VAL A 43 4.44 -8.06 9.84
N LEU A 44 5.43 -7.61 10.63
CA LEU A 44 6.26 -8.49 11.44
C LEU A 44 5.40 -9.06 12.58
N GLY A 45 4.97 -10.29 12.39
CA GLY A 45 4.13 -11.03 13.34
C GLY A 45 3.40 -12.18 12.65
N GLY A 46 2.63 -12.93 13.45
CA GLY A 46 1.87 -14.07 12.97
C GLY A 46 0.54 -13.71 12.31
N LYS A 47 -0.15 -14.74 11.81
CA LYS A 47 -1.41 -14.65 11.06
C LYS A 47 -2.51 -13.85 11.77
N PHE A 48 -2.76 -14.09 13.04
CA PHE A 48 -3.80 -13.38 13.82
C PHE A 48 -3.59 -11.86 13.85
N LYS A 49 -2.33 -11.43 13.99
CA LYS A 49 -1.98 -10.02 13.99
C LYS A 49 -2.26 -9.38 12.62
N ALA A 50 -1.89 -10.07 11.54
CA ALA A 50 -2.11 -9.59 10.18
C ALA A 50 -3.60 -9.51 9.82
N GLU A 51 -4.40 -10.51 10.21
CA GLU A 51 -5.84 -10.55 9.93
C GLU A 51 -6.64 -9.43 10.60
N ALA A 52 -6.12 -8.89 11.72
CA ALA A 52 -6.69 -7.75 12.41
C ALA A 52 -6.43 -6.42 11.69
N LEU A 53 -5.56 -6.38 10.67
CA LEU A 53 -5.09 -5.16 10.05
C LEU A 53 -5.59 -5.02 8.61
N LYS A 54 -5.75 -3.78 8.15
CA LYS A 54 -6.00 -3.44 6.75
C LYS A 54 -5.02 -2.38 6.28
N LEU A 55 -4.45 -2.60 5.11
CA LEU A 55 -3.70 -1.59 4.36
C LEU A 55 -4.69 -0.62 3.71
N ILE A 56 -4.36 0.67 3.78
CA ILE A 56 -5.01 1.75 3.05
C ILE A 56 -3.94 2.45 2.23
N LEU A 57 -4.11 2.51 0.91
CA LEU A 57 -3.29 3.33 0.03
C LEU A 57 -4.15 4.47 -0.51
N THR A 58 -3.70 5.70 -0.32
CA THR A 58 -4.40 6.88 -0.81
C THR A 58 -3.49 7.65 -1.76
N LEU A 59 -3.95 7.83 -2.98
CA LEU A 59 -3.32 8.70 -3.97
C LEU A 59 -4.02 10.05 -3.95
N ARG A 60 -3.25 11.14 -3.89
CA ARG A 60 -3.75 12.52 -3.86
C ARG A 60 -2.75 13.50 -4.45
N THR A 61 -3.20 14.66 -4.90
CA THR A 61 -2.29 15.75 -5.30
C THR A 61 -2.03 16.69 -4.13
N SER A 62 -1.20 17.73 -4.32
CA SER A 62 -1.02 18.79 -3.32
C SER A 62 -2.10 19.87 -3.35
N GLU A 63 -3.03 19.81 -4.31
CA GLU A 63 -4.06 20.82 -4.47
C GLU A 63 -5.20 20.60 -3.47
N VAL A 64 -5.60 21.70 -2.82
CA VAL A 64 -6.81 21.80 -2.02
C VAL A 64 -7.98 21.54 -2.98
N ASP A 65 -8.84 20.56 -2.68
CA ASP A 65 -9.97 20.07 -3.50
C ASP A 65 -9.66 19.12 -4.67
N SER A 66 -8.43 18.58 -4.75
CA SER A 66 -8.17 17.49 -5.70
C SER A 66 -8.87 16.19 -5.29
N PRO A 67 -9.29 15.36 -6.27
CA PRO A 67 -9.85 14.05 -5.97
C PRO A 67 -8.85 13.17 -5.22
N GLU A 68 -9.34 12.20 -4.46
CA GLU A 68 -8.51 11.17 -3.82
C GLU A 68 -8.91 9.78 -4.34
N LEU A 69 -7.93 8.93 -4.62
CA LEU A 69 -8.17 7.50 -4.87
C LEU A 69 -7.70 6.70 -3.68
N THR A 70 -8.62 5.99 -3.02
CA THR A 70 -8.31 5.15 -1.87
C THR A 70 -8.53 3.69 -2.19
N PHE A 71 -7.50 2.88 -1.96
CA PHE A 71 -7.50 1.44 -2.12
C PHE A 71 -7.32 0.77 -0.76
N LYS A 72 -7.95 -0.39 -0.57
CA LYS A 72 -7.88 -1.16 0.66
C LYS A 72 -7.52 -2.61 0.36
N SER A 73 -6.65 -3.19 1.17
CA SER A 73 -6.33 -4.62 1.11
C SER A 73 -6.00 -5.18 2.48
N ALA A 74 -5.91 -6.50 2.57
CA ALA A 74 -5.45 -7.16 3.78
C ALA A 74 -3.94 -6.91 3.99
N VAL A 75 -3.53 -6.88 5.25
CA VAL A 75 -2.11 -6.97 5.61
C VAL A 75 -1.73 -8.43 5.73
N HIS A 76 -0.52 -8.78 5.28
CA HIS A 76 -0.03 -10.15 5.32
C HIS A 76 0.92 -10.39 6.48
N SER A 77 0.90 -11.60 7.02
CA SER A 77 1.88 -12.02 8.04
C SER A 77 3.20 -12.34 7.34
N LEU A 78 4.27 -11.64 7.71
CA LEU A 78 5.60 -11.96 7.17
C LEU A 78 6.04 -13.38 7.57
N ALA A 79 5.54 -13.90 8.68
CA ALA A 79 5.87 -15.24 9.18
C ALA A 79 5.22 -16.38 8.39
N SER A 80 4.21 -16.09 7.55
CA SER A 80 3.40 -17.14 6.91
C SER A 80 2.97 -16.87 5.48
N THR A 81 3.29 -15.71 4.92
CA THR A 81 2.89 -15.34 3.56
C THR A 81 4.12 -14.91 2.79
N SER A 82 4.56 -15.73 1.84
CA SER A 82 5.71 -15.40 1.00
C SER A 82 5.37 -14.36 -0.05
N TRP A 83 6.39 -13.79 -0.68
CA TRP A 83 6.25 -12.95 -1.87
C TRP A 83 5.44 -13.64 -2.98
N ALA A 84 5.76 -14.91 -3.27
CA ALA A 84 5.12 -15.66 -4.35
C ALA A 84 3.63 -15.87 -4.06
N ASP A 85 3.27 -16.14 -2.79
CA ASP A 85 1.87 -16.28 -2.38
C ASP A 85 1.07 -15.01 -2.60
N VAL A 86 1.67 -13.83 -2.40
CA VAL A 86 0.99 -12.56 -2.63
C VAL A 86 0.81 -12.30 -4.12
N VAL A 87 1.86 -12.48 -4.92
CA VAL A 87 1.83 -12.16 -6.36
C VAL A 87 0.99 -13.16 -7.15
N ASN A 88 1.14 -14.46 -6.91
CA ASN A 88 0.44 -15.50 -7.67
C ASN A 88 -1.06 -15.54 -7.35
N ALA A 89 -1.44 -15.16 -6.14
CA ALA A 89 -2.84 -15.11 -5.71
C ALA A 89 -3.45 -13.69 -5.72
N ASP A 90 -2.75 -12.72 -6.31
CA ASP A 90 -3.18 -11.32 -6.44
C ASP A 90 -3.66 -10.68 -5.13
N LYS A 91 -2.97 -10.96 -4.03
CA LYS A 91 -3.37 -10.51 -2.67
C LYS A 91 -2.91 -9.09 -2.35
N GLY A 92 -2.86 -8.21 -3.33
CA GLY A 92 -2.34 -6.85 -3.19
C GLY A 92 -3.30 -5.80 -3.75
N ILE A 93 -2.74 -4.65 -4.09
CA ILE A 93 -3.43 -3.54 -4.73
C ILE A 93 -2.74 -3.32 -6.07
N LEU A 94 -3.50 -3.45 -7.16
CA LEU A 94 -3.05 -3.05 -8.48
C LEU A 94 -3.38 -1.57 -8.71
N LEU A 95 -2.34 -0.76 -8.77
CA LEU A 95 -2.39 0.65 -9.12
C LEU A 95 -2.26 0.78 -10.64
N LYS A 96 -3.40 0.91 -11.32
CA LYS A 96 -3.45 1.03 -12.78
C LYS A 96 -3.18 2.45 -13.22
N LYS A 97 -2.28 2.64 -14.18
CA LYS A 97 -1.96 3.95 -14.75
C LYS A 97 -3.20 4.63 -15.32
N GLU A 98 -4.03 3.90 -16.05
CA GLU A 98 -5.27 4.42 -16.65
C GLU A 98 -6.20 5.07 -15.62
N ILE A 99 -6.37 4.45 -14.46
CA ILE A 99 -7.25 4.97 -13.40
C ILE A 99 -6.64 6.23 -12.77
N ILE A 100 -5.32 6.24 -12.58
CA ILE A 100 -4.57 7.37 -12.02
C ILE A 100 -4.63 8.55 -12.99
N GLU A 101 -4.37 8.34 -14.28
CA GLU A 101 -4.40 9.39 -15.30
C GLU A 101 -5.81 9.95 -15.50
N ALA A 102 -6.83 9.07 -15.53
CA ALA A 102 -8.23 9.51 -15.63
C ALA A 102 -8.65 10.39 -14.45
N THR A 103 -8.15 10.10 -13.25
CA THR A 103 -8.51 10.84 -12.03
C THR A 103 -7.72 12.13 -11.87
N PHE A 104 -6.41 12.07 -12.11
CA PHE A 104 -5.48 13.16 -11.79
C PHE A 104 -5.03 13.96 -13.02
N LYS A 105 -5.44 13.59 -14.24
CA LYS A 105 -5.13 14.32 -15.49
C LYS A 105 -3.63 14.62 -15.65
N ASN A 106 -2.79 13.60 -15.45
CA ASN A 106 -1.32 13.67 -15.53
C ASN A 106 -0.65 14.59 -14.50
N LYS A 107 -1.34 14.97 -13.41
CA LYS A 107 -0.71 15.68 -12.30
C LYS A 107 0.22 14.76 -11.51
N VAL A 108 1.19 15.37 -10.83
CA VAL A 108 2.05 14.66 -9.87
C VAL A 108 1.21 14.22 -8.68
N VAL A 109 1.24 12.92 -8.39
CA VAL A 109 0.47 12.27 -7.33
C VAL A 109 1.39 11.85 -6.19
N LYS A 110 0.95 12.07 -4.96
CA LYS A 110 1.58 11.58 -3.75
C LYS A 110 0.89 10.31 -3.28
N LEU A 111 1.67 9.34 -2.84
CA LEU A 111 1.17 8.12 -2.20
C LEU A 111 1.20 8.28 -0.68
N GLN A 112 0.04 8.18 -0.06
CA GLN A 112 -0.10 8.01 1.38
C GLN A 112 -0.39 6.55 1.69
N VAL A 113 0.24 6.04 2.76
CA VAL A 113 0.08 4.68 3.25
C VAL A 113 -0.46 4.75 4.66
N GLY A 114 -1.51 3.97 4.94
CA GLY A 114 -2.09 3.86 6.25
C GLY A 114 -2.41 2.42 6.63
N VAL A 115 -2.50 2.20 7.93
CA VAL A 115 -2.94 0.92 8.50
C VAL A 115 -4.00 1.16 9.54
N THR A 116 -5.12 0.47 9.39
CA THR A 116 -6.19 0.45 10.39
C THR A 116 -6.33 -0.95 11.00
N SER A 117 -6.80 -1.00 12.25
CA SER A 117 -7.15 -2.22 12.95
C SER A 117 -8.66 -2.43 12.88
N LYS A 118 -9.10 -3.67 12.72
CA LYS A 118 -10.52 -4.05 12.83
C LYS A 118 -11.07 -3.88 14.25
N ALA A 119 -10.21 -3.71 15.26
CA ALA A 119 -10.61 -3.55 16.66
C ALA A 119 -11.23 -2.18 17.00
N THR A 120 -11.47 -1.32 16.00
CA THR A 120 -12.11 -0.01 16.19
C THR A 120 -13.37 0.08 15.32
N GLN A 121 -14.36 -0.74 15.63
CA GLN A 121 -15.79 -0.50 15.36
C GLN A 121 -16.60 -1.08 16.52
#